data_AF-A9EXB1-F1
#
_entry.id   AF-A9EXB1-F1
#
_cell.length_a   1.000
_cell.length_b   1.000
_cell.length_c   1.000
_cell.angle_alpha   90.00
_cell.angle_beta   90.00
_cell.angle_gamma   90.00
#
_symmetry.space_group_name_H-M   'P 1'
#
loop_
_entity.id
_entity.type
_entity.pdbx_description
1 polymer ?
#
loop_
_entity_poly.entity_id
_entity_poly.type
_entity_poly.pdbx_seq_one_letter_code
_entity_poly.pdbx_strand_id
1 'polypeptide(L)'
;MNRRLSALAVLLGGLLGPAGAAAAEPALIAVDLDDDDADGVPDGEQPRAPPAPELLALRAPRGASQAPAAIPAGLRLLVDGSPVKPGAAIPAGARRVEIQAVRAGRSEIALFGEARTISAFEVRAIDGAGRRIDMARSHASLQRTPPDRLGDDPFANLDDPDALRLLVIGAPEDLPLTLDVHSAAPSGAAIDRLSDVPLGHVLCPEDVPPGLVCGSTRPLRVVADDIDRNHPMIADRSVKGEVGGALVVALPGGPKVQMIRVAGPRASPLGPLGRTRARLRIVMVRPRAGGPPPMGGDDAGALAIARAEVERANALWGACGVSFGPPEALDVTFVDPPRPHLLAIGCDHGLPASGGAIRVRVDGHEVTAAIAPRARPDAAARAVAAAIGAAGFSVRLSDNPAIGAGAHGTTDVLVRRPGGALATIEPPAAGALSTDATLTACIGAVDLDDGLQHFSDTDAIAGTVEERALLKAFDDGDPSTVDVVMVPSFAGGGRIGESFIFADGGATPEHDHRGSGGPARGSRVVRAVARARPRAARRAGAPGRFRDRHADPADGRRRGQRLRVRAAPPDRRRVRARDPTKRRGGAAFGPTERPGAAARAVAARPARSREVKRRFALW
;
A
#
# COMPACT_ATOMS: atom_id res chain seq x y z
N MET A 1 -63.37 -31.27 38.81
CA MET A 1 -64.76 -31.77 38.77
C MET A 1 -65.73 -30.68 39.18
N ASN A 2 -66.62 -30.31 38.25
CA ASN A 2 -67.98 -29.75 38.37
C ASN A 2 -68.32 -28.73 39.48
N ARG A 3 -68.67 -27.48 39.07
CA ARG A 3 -70.05 -26.89 38.99
C ARG A 3 -70.48 -26.24 40.31
N ARG A 4 -71.10 -25.06 40.42
CA ARG A 4 -71.78 -24.07 39.54
C ARG A 4 -71.91 -22.79 40.40
N LEU A 5 -71.97 -21.60 39.79
CA LEU A 5 -72.99 -20.59 40.14
C LEU A 5 -73.04 -19.48 39.09
N SER A 6 -74.24 -18.92 38.98
CA SER A 6 -74.83 -18.30 37.79
C SER A 6 -74.55 -16.80 37.67
N ALA A 7 -74.45 -16.37 36.40
CA ALA A 7 -75.02 -15.18 35.80
C ALA A 7 -75.20 -13.89 36.64
N LEU A 8 -74.53 -12.82 36.21
CA LEU A 8 -75.19 -11.51 36.08
C LEU A 8 -74.64 -10.79 34.85
N ALA A 9 -75.52 -10.55 33.88
CA ALA A 9 -75.28 -9.70 32.73
C ALA A 9 -75.56 -8.25 33.13
N VAL A 10 -74.61 -7.34 32.89
CA VAL A 10 -74.85 -5.91 32.90
C VAL A 10 -74.44 -5.37 31.54
N LEU A 11 -75.42 -4.75 30.86
CA LEU A 11 -75.27 -3.96 29.67
C LEU A 11 -74.22 -2.85 29.88
N LEU A 12 -73.21 -2.80 29.02
CA LEU A 12 -72.52 -1.55 28.66
C LEU A 12 -72.55 -1.43 27.14
N GLY A 13 -73.60 -0.81 26.63
CA GLY A 13 -73.71 -0.37 25.24
C GLY A 13 -73.30 1.10 25.14
N GLY A 14 -72.49 1.40 24.12
CA GLY A 14 -72.32 2.76 23.59
C GLY A 14 -71.06 3.46 24.04
N LEU A 15 -69.97 3.29 23.27
CA LEU A 15 -68.97 4.30 22.86
C LEU A 15 -67.80 3.58 22.14
N LEU A 16 -68.10 2.89 21.03
CA LEU A 16 -67.08 2.50 20.06
C LEU A 16 -67.15 3.53 18.93
N GLY A 17 -66.37 4.61 19.07
CA GLY A 17 -65.97 5.40 17.89
C GLY A 17 -65.22 4.49 16.91
N PRO A 18 -65.18 4.81 15.61
CA PRO A 18 -64.40 4.02 14.66
C PRO A 18 -62.99 3.94 15.21
N ALA A 19 -62.50 2.70 15.40
CA ALA A 19 -61.10 2.46 15.68
C ALA A 19 -60.33 3.13 14.54
N GLY A 20 -59.76 4.30 14.81
CA GLY A 20 -58.89 4.98 13.85
C GLY A 20 -57.83 3.98 13.48
N ALA A 21 -57.82 3.58 12.20
CA ALA A 21 -56.76 2.73 11.67
C ALA A 21 -55.45 3.40 12.09
N ALA A 22 -54.70 2.75 12.99
CA ALA A 22 -53.40 3.24 13.40
C ALA A 22 -52.62 3.46 12.10
N ALA A 23 -52.22 4.71 11.85
CA ALA A 23 -51.47 5.05 10.66
C ALA A 23 -50.25 4.13 10.63
N ALA A 24 -50.15 3.30 9.58
CA ALA A 24 -49.05 2.37 9.44
C ALA A 24 -47.74 3.15 9.49
N GLU A 25 -46.78 2.69 10.30
CA GLU A 25 -45.46 3.31 10.35
C GLU A 25 -44.83 3.31 8.95
N PRO A 26 -44.21 4.43 8.53
CA PRO A 26 -43.60 4.51 7.22
C PRO A 26 -42.48 3.49 7.09
N ALA A 27 -42.38 2.85 5.91
CA ALA A 27 -41.24 2.00 5.62
C ALA A 27 -39.99 2.89 5.43
N LEU A 28 -38.98 2.69 6.27
CA LEU A 28 -37.75 3.45 6.24
C LEU A 28 -36.74 2.80 5.28
N ILE A 29 -36.22 3.58 4.32
CA ILE A 29 -35.18 3.14 3.38
C ILE A 29 -34.09 4.21 3.21
N ALA A 30 -32.90 3.79 2.78
CA ALA A 30 -31.82 4.70 2.45
C ALA A 30 -31.87 5.07 0.95
N VAL A 31 -31.43 6.29 0.63
CA VAL A 31 -31.19 6.68 -0.76
C VAL A 31 -29.97 5.92 -1.29
N ASP A 32 -30.12 5.34 -2.47
CA ASP A 32 -29.15 4.47 -3.11
C ASP A 32 -28.19 5.27 -4.02
N LEU A 33 -27.05 5.71 -3.45
CA LEU A 33 -26.05 6.59 -4.10
C LEU A 33 -24.64 5.97 -4.17
N ASP A 34 -24.46 4.74 -3.69
CA ASP A 34 -23.20 4.00 -3.74
C ASP A 34 -23.06 3.23 -5.05
N ASP A 35 -21.95 2.51 -5.16
CA ASP A 35 -21.49 1.76 -6.33
C ASP A 35 -21.00 0.40 -5.83
N ASP A 36 -21.96 -0.51 -5.60
CA ASP A 36 -21.69 -1.83 -5.01
C ASP A 36 -20.85 -2.75 -5.91
N ASP A 37 -20.95 -2.57 -7.23
CA ASP A 37 -20.22 -3.36 -8.22
C ASP A 37 -18.94 -2.67 -8.74
N ALA A 38 -18.65 -1.47 -8.21
CA ALA A 38 -17.45 -0.69 -8.44
C ALA A 38 -17.28 -0.19 -9.89
N ASP A 39 -18.37 -0.05 -10.66
CA ASP A 39 -18.38 0.39 -12.05
C ASP A 39 -18.29 1.94 -12.23
N GLY A 40 -18.39 2.68 -11.12
CA GLY A 40 -18.32 4.15 -11.05
C GLY A 40 -19.64 4.85 -11.33
N VAL A 41 -20.75 4.12 -11.41
CA VAL A 41 -22.10 4.65 -11.62
C VAL A 41 -22.92 4.38 -10.35
N PRO A 42 -23.51 5.41 -9.74
CA PRO A 42 -24.41 5.20 -8.60
C PRO A 42 -25.51 4.19 -8.95
N ASP A 43 -25.77 3.23 -8.06
CA ASP A 43 -26.79 2.18 -8.24
C ASP A 43 -28.20 2.79 -8.50
N GLY A 44 -28.49 3.93 -7.86
CA GLY A 44 -29.67 4.76 -8.11
C GLY A 44 -29.77 5.41 -9.50
N GLU A 45 -28.69 5.42 -10.28
CA GLU A 45 -28.62 5.91 -11.67
C GLU A 45 -28.55 4.76 -12.70
N GLN A 46 -28.25 3.53 -12.26
CA GLN A 46 -28.04 2.40 -13.18
C GLN A 46 -29.34 2.00 -13.91
N PRO A 47 -29.25 1.63 -15.21
CA PRO A 47 -30.39 1.08 -15.97
C PRO A 47 -30.92 -0.22 -15.38
N ARG A 48 -30.08 -0.98 -14.68
CA ARG A 48 -30.45 -2.22 -13.99
C ARG A 48 -29.68 -2.27 -12.68
N ALA A 49 -30.39 -2.09 -11.57
CA ALA A 49 -29.78 -2.15 -10.24
C ALA A 49 -29.50 -3.60 -9.84
N PRO A 50 -28.33 -3.89 -9.23
CA PRO A 50 -28.06 -5.17 -8.61
C PRO A 50 -29.00 -5.43 -7.42
N PRO A 51 -29.16 -6.68 -6.95
CA PRO A 51 -29.78 -6.94 -5.66
C PRO A 51 -28.94 -6.34 -4.53
N ALA A 52 -29.55 -5.49 -3.71
CA ALA A 52 -28.88 -4.86 -2.58
C ALA A 52 -29.81 -4.79 -1.35
N PRO A 53 -29.27 -4.86 -0.12
CA PRO A 53 -30.05 -4.93 1.12
C PRO A 53 -30.82 -3.64 1.46
N GLU A 54 -30.45 -2.51 0.90
CA GLU A 54 -31.09 -1.20 1.04
C GLU A 54 -32.37 -1.06 0.19
N LEU A 55 -32.59 -2.00 -0.75
CA LEU A 55 -33.81 -2.05 -1.55
C LEU A 55 -34.97 -2.65 -0.74
N LEU A 56 -36.12 -1.97 -0.73
CA LEU A 56 -37.31 -2.49 -0.06
C LEU A 56 -38.01 -3.51 -0.95
N ALA A 57 -37.80 -4.79 -0.66
CA ALA A 57 -38.52 -5.88 -1.33
C ALA A 57 -40.02 -5.85 -1.02
N LEU A 58 -40.82 -5.90 -2.08
CA LEU A 58 -42.27 -5.98 -2.01
C LEU A 58 -42.74 -7.38 -2.39
N ARG A 59 -43.76 -7.85 -1.68
CA ARG A 59 -44.44 -9.09 -2.04
C ARG A 59 -45.45 -8.80 -3.15
N ALA A 60 -45.13 -9.21 -4.38
CA ALA A 60 -46.06 -9.09 -5.49
C ALA A 60 -47.33 -9.96 -5.24
N PRO A 61 -48.54 -9.46 -5.52
CA PRO A 61 -49.75 -10.26 -5.51
C PRO A 61 -49.68 -11.33 -6.60
N ARG A 62 -50.37 -12.46 -6.39
CA ARG A 62 -50.44 -13.54 -7.39
C ARG A 62 -51.27 -13.05 -8.60
N GLY A 63 -50.63 -12.85 -9.74
CA GLY A 63 -51.27 -12.43 -11.00
C GLY A 63 -50.76 -11.09 -11.53
N ALA A 64 -51.12 -10.73 -12.76
CA ALA A 64 -50.78 -9.43 -13.33
C ALA A 64 -51.47 -8.31 -12.53
N SER A 65 -50.71 -7.35 -12.00
CA SER A 65 -51.33 -6.12 -11.49
C SER A 65 -51.58 -5.19 -12.67
N GLN A 66 -52.85 -4.97 -13.01
CA GLN A 66 -53.24 -4.03 -14.07
C GLN A 66 -53.32 -2.58 -13.58
N ALA A 67 -53.22 -2.33 -12.27
CA ALA A 67 -53.27 -0.98 -11.73
C ALA A 67 -51.96 -0.24 -12.07
N PRO A 68 -52.03 0.91 -12.76
CA PRO A 68 -50.85 1.71 -13.05
C PRO A 68 -50.21 2.19 -11.74
N ALA A 69 -48.89 1.98 -11.59
CA ALA A 69 -48.16 2.45 -10.41
C ALA A 69 -47.96 3.97 -10.49
N ALA A 70 -48.48 4.70 -9.50
CA ALA A 70 -48.14 6.11 -9.31
C ALA A 70 -46.82 6.19 -8.53
N ILE A 71 -45.71 6.44 -9.24
CA ILE A 71 -44.36 6.44 -8.65
C ILE A 71 -43.93 7.90 -8.40
N PRO A 72 -43.72 8.32 -7.15
CA PRO A 72 -43.20 9.64 -6.81
C PRO A 72 -41.79 9.87 -7.37
N ALA A 73 -41.43 11.14 -7.65
CA ALA A 73 -40.14 11.48 -8.25
C ALA A 73 -38.90 11.14 -7.40
N GLY A 74 -39.08 10.93 -6.08
CA GLY A 74 -38.01 10.51 -5.16
C GLY A 74 -37.79 9.00 -5.09
N LEU A 75 -38.60 8.20 -5.80
CA LEU A 75 -38.57 6.74 -5.76
C LEU A 75 -38.45 6.15 -7.16
N ARG A 76 -37.86 4.96 -7.25
CA ARG A 76 -37.91 4.07 -8.40
C ARG A 76 -38.59 2.77 -7.98
N LEU A 77 -39.48 2.26 -8.83
CA LEU A 77 -40.00 0.90 -8.72
C LEU A 77 -39.16 0.00 -9.63
N LEU A 78 -38.53 -1.02 -9.06
CA LEU A 78 -37.70 -1.97 -9.79
C LEU A 78 -38.45 -3.29 -9.97
N VAL A 79 -38.41 -3.83 -11.19
CA VAL A 79 -38.88 -5.19 -11.51
C VAL A 79 -37.71 -5.98 -12.08
N ASP A 80 -37.31 -7.04 -11.38
CA ASP A 80 -36.14 -7.86 -11.73
C ASP A 80 -34.85 -7.03 -11.94
N GLY A 81 -34.73 -5.94 -11.15
CA GLY A 81 -33.65 -4.95 -11.16
C GLY A 81 -33.85 -3.79 -12.15
N SER A 82 -34.84 -3.85 -13.05
CA SER A 82 -35.04 -2.81 -14.07
C SER A 82 -36.10 -1.78 -13.62
N PRO A 83 -35.87 -0.47 -13.80
CA PRO A 83 -36.83 0.55 -13.41
C PRO A 83 -38.09 0.52 -14.29
N VAL A 84 -39.24 0.58 -13.64
CA VAL A 84 -40.55 0.69 -14.26
C VAL A 84 -40.90 2.16 -14.45
N LYS A 85 -41.42 2.52 -15.63
CA LYS A 85 -41.91 3.88 -15.89
C LYS A 85 -43.18 4.16 -15.08
N PRO A 86 -43.38 5.38 -14.56
CA PRO A 86 -44.64 5.76 -13.94
C PRO A 86 -45.85 5.44 -14.84
N GLY A 87 -46.87 4.82 -14.27
CA GLY A 87 -48.08 4.39 -14.99
C GLY A 87 -47.99 3.06 -15.74
N ALA A 88 -46.82 2.42 -15.82
CA ALA A 88 -46.71 1.09 -16.42
C ALA A 88 -47.22 -0.02 -15.48
N ALA A 89 -47.73 -1.11 -16.07
CA ALA A 89 -48.16 -2.30 -15.34
C ALA A 89 -46.97 -3.17 -14.92
N ILE A 90 -47.09 -3.83 -13.77
CA ILE A 90 -46.08 -4.78 -13.28
C ILE A 90 -46.30 -6.14 -13.98
N PRO A 91 -45.28 -6.70 -14.66
CA PRO A 91 -45.38 -7.98 -15.34
C PRO A 91 -45.81 -9.13 -14.41
N ALA A 92 -46.73 -9.98 -14.87
CA ALA A 92 -47.24 -11.12 -14.09
C ALA A 92 -46.16 -12.15 -13.70
N GLY A 93 -45.04 -12.18 -14.43
CA GLY A 93 -43.90 -13.09 -14.21
C GLY A 93 -42.74 -12.45 -13.44
N ALA A 94 -42.91 -11.25 -12.88
CA ALA A 94 -41.88 -10.57 -12.09
C ALA A 94 -41.42 -11.48 -10.93
N ARG A 95 -40.11 -11.74 -10.84
CA ARG A 95 -39.54 -12.54 -9.76
C ARG A 95 -39.22 -11.66 -8.55
N ARG A 96 -38.86 -10.41 -8.79
CA ARG A 96 -38.54 -9.39 -7.79
C ARG A 96 -39.28 -8.11 -8.09
N VAL A 97 -39.88 -7.51 -7.05
CA VAL A 97 -40.44 -6.16 -7.09
C VAL A 97 -39.89 -5.42 -5.89
N GLU A 98 -39.16 -4.33 -6.12
CA GLU A 98 -38.42 -3.62 -5.08
C GLU A 98 -38.63 -2.11 -5.23
N ILE A 99 -38.57 -1.38 -4.12
CA ILE A 99 -38.52 0.09 -4.11
C ILE A 99 -37.09 0.52 -3.82
N GLN A 100 -36.60 1.45 -4.63
CA GLN A 100 -35.32 2.12 -4.49
C GLN A 100 -35.58 3.62 -4.25
N ALA A 101 -35.01 4.20 -3.20
CA ALA A 101 -35.06 5.65 -3.02
C ALA A 101 -33.93 6.32 -3.81
N VAL A 102 -34.24 7.41 -4.49
CA VAL A 102 -33.26 8.25 -5.21
C VAL A 102 -33.18 9.67 -4.64
N ARG A 103 -34.03 10.03 -3.68
CA ARG A 103 -34.00 11.29 -2.92
C ARG A 103 -34.53 11.09 -1.50
N ALA A 104 -34.02 11.87 -0.55
CA ALA A 104 -34.53 11.90 0.81
C ALA A 104 -35.92 12.59 0.88
N GLY A 105 -36.71 12.19 1.86
CA GLY A 105 -38.03 12.73 2.15
C GLY A 105 -39.12 11.65 2.28
N ARG A 106 -40.33 12.10 2.60
CA ARG A 106 -41.51 11.25 2.67
C ARG A 106 -42.25 11.22 1.35
N SER A 107 -42.74 10.05 0.97
CA SER A 107 -43.48 9.84 -0.26
C SER A 107 -44.52 8.76 -0.07
N GLU A 108 -45.68 8.94 -0.69
CA GLU A 108 -46.73 7.92 -0.72
C GLU A 108 -46.70 7.25 -2.10
N ILE A 109 -46.60 5.92 -2.13
CA ILE A 109 -46.62 5.14 -3.36
C ILE A 109 -47.82 4.20 -3.33
N ALA A 110 -48.64 4.25 -4.39
CA ALA A 110 -49.78 3.37 -4.55
C ALA A 110 -49.38 2.17 -5.42
N LEU A 111 -49.31 0.99 -4.80
CA LEU A 111 -48.95 -0.27 -5.46
C LEU A 111 -49.96 -1.35 -5.09
N PHE A 112 -50.39 -2.13 -6.07
CA PHE A 112 -51.31 -3.25 -5.84
C PHE A 112 -52.64 -2.87 -5.17
N GLY A 113 -53.09 -1.62 -5.34
CA GLY A 113 -54.28 -1.08 -4.68
C GLY A 113 -54.08 -0.67 -3.21
N GLU A 114 -52.85 -0.74 -2.70
CA GLU A 114 -52.47 -0.27 -1.36
C GLU A 114 -51.60 0.98 -1.48
N ALA A 115 -51.96 2.02 -0.73
CA ALA A 115 -51.06 3.14 -0.48
C ALA A 115 -50.05 2.76 0.60
N ARG A 116 -48.77 3.05 0.35
CA ARG A 116 -47.68 2.85 1.30
C ARG A 116 -46.91 4.13 1.48
N THR A 117 -46.73 4.53 2.73
CA THR A 117 -45.84 5.63 3.09
C THR A 117 -44.41 5.11 3.17
N ILE A 118 -43.53 5.73 2.40
CA ILE A 118 -42.10 5.49 2.38
C ILE A 118 -41.42 6.72 2.96
N SER A 119 -40.51 6.52 3.91
CA SER A 119 -39.58 7.55 4.35
C SER A 119 -38.18 7.19 3.89
N ALA A 120 -37.57 8.09 3.12
CA ALA A 120 -36.22 7.93 2.63
C ALA A 120 -35.28 8.91 3.33
N PHE A 121 -34.12 8.44 3.78
CA PHE A 121 -33.03 9.29 4.25
C PHE A 121 -31.78 9.11 3.38
N GLU A 122 -31.06 10.19 3.14
CA GLU A 122 -29.79 10.19 2.39
C GLU A 122 -28.63 10.13 3.37
N VAL A 123 -27.63 9.28 3.10
CA VAL A 123 -26.31 9.37 3.73
C VAL A 123 -25.35 9.96 2.71
N ARG A 124 -24.73 11.08 3.06
CA ARG A 124 -23.81 11.83 2.22
C ARG A 124 -22.43 11.89 2.86
N ALA A 125 -21.40 11.57 2.08
CA ALA A 125 -20.01 11.76 2.49
C ALA A 125 -19.55 13.22 2.30
N ILE A 126 -18.88 13.78 3.30
CA ILE A 126 -18.30 15.14 3.28
C ILE A 126 -16.85 15.07 3.77
N ASP A 127 -15.92 15.77 3.12
CA ASP A 127 -14.53 15.86 3.60
C ASP A 127 -14.39 16.81 4.81
N GLY A 128 -13.18 16.85 5.40
CA GLY A 128 -12.88 17.77 6.50
C GLY A 128 -13.16 19.24 6.13
N ALA A 129 -12.89 19.64 4.88
CA ALA A 129 -13.14 21.00 4.40
C ALA A 129 -14.63 21.32 4.11
N GLY A 130 -15.55 20.38 4.32
CA GLY A 130 -16.98 20.59 4.08
C GLY A 130 -17.43 20.35 2.64
N ARG A 131 -16.58 19.77 1.79
CA ARG A 131 -16.92 19.48 0.39
C ARG A 131 -17.56 18.10 0.29
N ARG A 132 -18.62 18.00 -0.52
CA ARG A 132 -19.28 16.73 -0.83
C ARG A 132 -18.32 15.77 -1.53
N ILE A 133 -18.34 14.52 -1.10
CA ILE A 133 -17.66 13.40 -1.74
C ILE A 133 -18.73 12.55 -2.45
N ASP A 134 -18.53 12.29 -3.74
CA ASP A 134 -19.35 11.37 -4.52
C ASP A 134 -18.95 9.93 -4.12
N MET A 135 -19.86 9.20 -3.46
CA MET A 135 -19.55 7.87 -2.87
C MET A 135 -19.32 6.79 -3.93
N ALA A 136 -19.95 6.93 -5.10
CA ALA A 136 -19.72 6.06 -6.25
C ALA A 136 -18.42 6.41 -6.99
N ARG A 137 -18.18 7.70 -7.25
CA ARG A 137 -17.09 8.15 -8.14
C ARG A 137 -15.79 8.51 -7.43
N SER A 138 -15.80 8.58 -6.11
CA SER A 138 -14.65 8.93 -5.27
C SER A 138 -14.40 7.86 -4.20
N HIS A 139 -13.68 8.22 -3.14
CA HIS A 139 -13.22 7.30 -2.12
C HIS A 139 -12.92 8.00 -0.79
N ALA A 140 -12.99 7.26 0.31
CA ALA A 140 -12.37 7.60 1.57
C ALA A 140 -10.83 7.45 1.44
N SER A 141 -10.07 8.45 1.89
CA SER A 141 -8.61 8.37 1.93
C SER A 141 -8.14 7.76 3.23
N LEU A 142 -7.09 6.92 3.14
CA LEU A 142 -6.32 6.55 4.32
C LEU A 142 -5.60 7.79 4.90
N GLN A 143 -5.63 7.88 6.22
CA GLN A 143 -5.09 9.01 6.95
C GLN A 143 -3.57 9.11 6.79
N ARG A 144 -3.08 10.34 6.59
CA ARG A 144 -1.63 10.64 6.52
C ARG A 144 -1.14 11.59 7.59
N THR A 145 -2.05 12.34 8.20
CA THR A 145 -1.73 13.37 9.18
C THR A 145 -1.99 12.85 10.60
N PRO A 146 -1.29 13.39 11.61
CA PRO A 146 -1.68 13.21 13.00
C PRO A 146 -3.12 13.67 13.25
N PRO A 147 -3.81 13.11 14.26
CA PRO A 147 -5.17 13.49 14.57
C PRO A 147 -5.29 14.91 15.13
N ASP A 148 -6.19 15.69 14.55
CA ASP A 148 -6.53 17.01 15.07
C ASP A 148 -7.43 16.92 16.31
N ARG A 149 -7.20 17.85 17.26
CA ARG A 149 -8.15 18.07 18.37
C ARG A 149 -9.41 18.71 17.79
N LEU A 150 -10.56 18.16 18.16
CA LEU A 150 -11.83 18.84 17.88
C LEU A 150 -11.91 20.11 18.74
N GLY A 151 -12.41 21.18 18.14
CA GLY A 151 -12.69 22.44 18.84
C GLY A 151 -14.01 22.37 19.62
N ASP A 152 -14.54 23.54 19.98
CA ASP A 152 -15.79 23.67 20.72
C ASP A 152 -17.00 23.12 19.93
N ASP A 153 -16.98 23.27 18.60
CA ASP A 153 -17.90 22.59 17.70
C ASP A 153 -17.24 21.30 17.14
N PRO A 154 -17.63 20.11 17.62
CA PRO A 154 -17.06 18.85 17.17
C PRO A 154 -17.52 18.42 15.77
N PHE A 155 -18.45 19.16 15.16
CA PHE A 155 -18.97 18.91 13.82
C PHE A 155 -18.50 19.93 12.79
N ALA A 156 -17.71 20.92 13.19
CA ALA A 156 -17.15 21.93 12.30
C ALA A 156 -16.21 21.33 11.24
N ASN A 157 -15.94 22.12 10.21
CA ASN A 157 -14.93 21.78 9.20
C ASN A 157 -13.53 21.71 9.83
N LEU A 158 -12.70 20.81 9.32
CA LEU A 158 -11.30 20.63 9.67
C LEU A 158 -10.39 20.96 8.48
N ASP A 159 -9.13 21.26 8.76
CA ASP A 159 -8.09 21.46 7.74
C ASP A 159 -7.60 20.13 7.14
N ASP A 160 -8.02 19.00 7.71
CA ASP A 160 -7.67 17.65 7.27
C ASP A 160 -8.55 17.19 6.09
N PRO A 161 -8.01 17.14 4.86
CA PRO A 161 -8.80 16.77 3.69
C PRO A 161 -9.09 15.26 3.62
N ASP A 162 -8.40 14.43 4.40
CA ASP A 162 -8.55 12.97 4.39
C ASP A 162 -9.69 12.54 5.34
N ALA A 163 -9.98 13.34 6.38
CA ALA A 163 -11.10 13.14 7.29
C ALA A 163 -12.46 13.11 6.55
N LEU A 164 -13.38 12.29 7.06
CA LEU A 164 -14.69 12.02 6.49
C LEU A 164 -15.79 12.32 7.52
N ARG A 165 -16.85 13.02 7.13
CA ARG A 165 -18.10 13.08 7.89
C ARG A 165 -19.21 12.41 7.09
N LEU A 166 -20.09 11.73 7.80
CA LEU A 166 -21.33 11.21 7.24
C LEU A 166 -22.45 12.16 7.66
N LEU A 167 -23.02 12.87 6.68
CA LEU A 167 -24.19 13.72 6.83
C LEU A 167 -25.43 12.90 6.47
N VAL A 168 -26.34 12.74 7.42
CA VAL A 168 -27.62 12.05 7.23
C VAL A 168 -28.72 13.08 7.10
N ILE A 169 -29.52 12.98 6.04
CA ILE A 169 -30.53 13.96 5.66
C ILE A 169 -31.87 13.24 5.57
N GLY A 170 -32.87 13.70 6.31
CA GLY A 170 -34.18 13.04 6.33
C GLY A 170 -35.26 13.86 7.01
N ALA A 171 -36.45 13.27 7.13
CA ALA A 171 -37.51 13.85 7.95
C ALA A 171 -37.11 13.80 9.45
N PRO A 172 -37.50 14.80 10.27
CA PRO A 172 -37.06 14.91 11.66
C PRO A 172 -37.24 13.67 12.52
N GLU A 173 -38.37 13.00 12.36
CA GLU A 173 -38.76 11.82 13.13
C GLU A 173 -38.22 10.49 12.57
N ASP A 174 -37.62 10.51 11.38
CA ASP A 174 -37.16 9.30 10.68
C ASP A 174 -35.63 9.21 10.59
N LEU A 175 -34.91 10.23 11.09
CA LEU A 175 -33.46 10.21 11.17
C LEU A 175 -32.98 9.22 12.24
N PRO A 176 -32.03 8.33 11.92
CA PRO A 176 -31.39 7.53 12.96
C PRO A 176 -30.63 8.43 13.93
N LEU A 177 -30.48 7.99 15.18
CA LEU A 177 -29.68 8.68 16.19
C LEU A 177 -28.20 8.30 16.11
N THR A 178 -27.92 7.08 15.65
CA THR A 178 -26.58 6.52 15.50
C THR A 178 -26.45 5.75 14.19
N LEU A 179 -25.20 5.56 13.75
CA LEU A 179 -24.84 4.71 12.62
C LEU A 179 -23.81 3.68 13.06
N ASP A 180 -23.75 2.55 12.36
CA ASP A 180 -22.59 1.67 12.39
C ASP A 180 -21.73 1.90 11.16
N VAL A 181 -20.41 1.94 11.34
CA VAL A 181 -19.44 2.05 10.24
C VAL A 181 -18.52 0.84 10.29
N HIS A 182 -18.51 0.07 9.23
CA HIS A 182 -17.66 -1.11 9.07
C HIS A 182 -16.62 -0.85 7.99
N SER A 183 -15.49 -1.51 8.09
CA SER A 183 -14.55 -1.59 6.98
C SER A 183 -14.42 -3.01 6.47
N ALA A 184 -14.28 -3.12 5.16
CA ALA A 184 -14.08 -4.39 4.47
C ALA A 184 -12.84 -4.33 3.58
N ALA A 185 -12.15 -5.45 3.50
CA ALA A 185 -11.06 -5.71 2.58
C ALA A 185 -11.55 -5.71 1.12
N PRO A 186 -10.65 -5.59 0.11
CA PRO A 186 -11.00 -5.84 -1.29
C PRO A 186 -11.56 -7.26 -1.52
N SER A 187 -11.29 -8.20 -0.62
CA SER A 187 -11.85 -9.55 -0.64
C SER A 187 -13.27 -9.63 -0.06
N GLY A 188 -13.78 -8.55 0.54
CA GLY A 188 -15.04 -8.50 1.28
C GLY A 188 -14.93 -8.94 2.74
N ALA A 189 -13.75 -9.40 3.20
CA ALA A 189 -13.54 -9.75 4.60
C ALA A 189 -13.66 -8.51 5.50
N ALA A 190 -14.41 -8.61 6.60
CA ALA A 190 -14.50 -7.52 7.57
C ALA A 190 -13.14 -7.28 8.24
N ILE A 191 -12.72 -6.02 8.33
CA ILE A 191 -11.45 -5.61 8.95
C ILE A 191 -11.72 -5.05 10.35
N ASP A 192 -12.62 -4.08 10.45
CA ASP A 192 -12.89 -3.35 11.69
C ASP A 192 -14.32 -2.78 11.70
N ARG A 193 -14.76 -2.34 12.88
CA ARG A 193 -16.09 -1.78 13.10
C ARG A 193 -16.02 -0.65 14.13
N LEU A 194 -16.78 0.40 13.85
CA LEU A 194 -17.12 1.46 14.75
C LEU A 194 -18.64 1.47 14.92
N SER A 195 -19.13 0.96 16.05
CA SER A 195 -20.56 0.87 16.34
C SER A 195 -21.08 2.13 17.02
N ASP A 196 -22.38 2.37 16.90
CA ASP A 196 -23.11 3.41 17.63
C ASP A 196 -22.52 4.83 17.46
N VAL A 197 -22.06 5.14 16.25
CA VAL A 197 -21.51 6.46 15.90
C VAL A 197 -22.61 7.52 16.04
N PRO A 198 -22.50 8.47 16.99
CA PRO A 198 -23.57 9.42 17.24
C PRO A 198 -23.68 10.46 16.13
N LEU A 199 -24.92 10.82 15.82
CA LEU A 199 -25.25 11.93 14.93
C LEU A 199 -25.61 13.17 15.75
N GLY A 200 -24.87 14.26 15.56
CA GLY A 200 -25.22 15.57 16.10
C GLY A 200 -26.01 16.39 15.09
N HIS A 201 -26.99 17.16 15.57
CA HIS A 201 -27.75 18.05 14.71
C HIS A 201 -26.85 19.16 14.14
N VAL A 202 -26.89 19.35 12.82
CA VAL A 202 -26.14 20.38 12.09
C VAL A 202 -27.07 21.15 11.15
N LEU A 203 -26.63 22.32 10.69
CA LEU A 203 -27.32 23.02 9.62
C LEU A 203 -27.22 22.22 8.33
N CYS A 204 -28.36 22.02 7.65
CA CYS A 204 -28.37 21.40 6.34
C CYS A 204 -27.70 22.31 5.29
N PRO A 205 -26.97 21.73 4.33
CA PRO A 205 -26.52 22.43 3.13
C PRO A 205 -27.69 23.07 2.35
N GLU A 206 -27.41 24.13 1.59
CA GLU A 206 -28.43 24.89 0.84
C GLU A 206 -29.15 24.07 -0.24
N ASP A 207 -28.54 22.98 -0.73
CA ASP A 207 -29.15 22.08 -1.72
C ASP A 207 -30.16 21.10 -1.11
N VAL A 208 -30.32 21.07 0.21
CA VAL A 208 -31.28 20.21 0.90
C VAL A 208 -32.68 20.83 0.86
N PRO A 209 -33.71 20.08 0.43
CA PRO A 209 -35.09 20.57 0.43
C PRO A 209 -35.56 21.08 1.81
N PRO A 210 -36.37 22.16 1.84
CA PRO A 210 -36.91 22.67 3.09
C PRO A 210 -37.80 21.62 3.77
N GLY A 211 -37.77 21.59 5.10
CA GLY A 211 -38.54 20.64 5.92
C GLY A 211 -37.78 19.35 6.25
N LEU A 212 -36.63 19.11 5.63
CA LEU A 212 -35.68 18.08 6.07
C LEU A 212 -34.71 18.66 7.11
N VAL A 213 -34.15 17.76 7.91
CA VAL A 213 -33.12 18.07 8.91
C VAL A 213 -31.89 17.21 8.70
N CYS A 214 -30.77 17.60 9.32
CA CYS A 214 -29.49 16.97 9.11
C CYS A 214 -28.81 16.58 10.42
N GLY A 215 -28.34 15.35 10.47
CA GLY A 215 -27.43 14.84 11.50
C GLY A 215 -26.06 14.57 10.91
N SER A 216 -24.98 14.96 11.58
CA SER A 216 -23.61 14.66 11.14
C SER A 216 -22.89 13.81 12.17
N THR A 217 -22.08 12.87 11.71
CA THR A 217 -21.05 12.27 12.56
C THR A 217 -19.99 13.32 12.87
N ARG A 218 -19.22 13.09 13.94
CA ARG A 218 -17.89 13.72 14.08
C ARG A 218 -16.98 13.24 12.94
N PRO A 219 -15.91 13.98 12.60
CA PRO A 219 -14.97 13.56 11.56
C PRO A 219 -14.35 12.19 11.87
N LEU A 220 -14.71 11.22 11.04
CA LEU A 220 -14.20 9.86 10.99
C LEU A 220 -12.86 9.82 10.24
N ARG A 221 -11.99 8.90 10.64
CA ARG A 221 -10.69 8.65 10.00
C ARG A 221 -10.55 7.19 9.61
N VAL A 222 -10.08 6.94 8.40
CA VAL A 222 -9.67 5.60 7.98
C VAL A 222 -8.19 5.47 8.24
N VAL A 223 -7.78 4.52 9.07
CA VAL A 223 -6.39 4.35 9.50
C VAL A 223 -5.83 3.01 9.04
N ALA A 224 -4.52 2.91 8.94
CA ALA A 224 -3.88 1.71 8.38
C ALA A 224 -3.59 0.63 9.43
N ASP A 225 -3.36 1.01 10.69
CA ASP A 225 -2.89 0.09 11.73
C ASP A 225 -3.58 0.29 13.10
N ASP A 226 -3.24 -0.59 14.04
CA ASP A 226 -3.79 -0.58 15.39
C ASP A 226 -3.26 0.58 16.25
N ILE A 227 -2.09 1.14 15.93
CA ILE A 227 -1.51 2.25 16.70
C ILE A 227 -2.38 3.49 16.49
N ASP A 228 -2.66 3.80 15.23
CA ASP A 228 -3.54 4.92 14.88
C ASP A 228 -4.99 4.66 15.28
N ARG A 229 -5.48 3.43 15.10
CA ARG A 229 -6.85 3.04 15.48
C ARG A 229 -7.14 3.21 16.97
N ASN A 230 -6.13 2.97 17.81
CA ASN A 230 -6.25 3.08 19.26
C ASN A 230 -5.77 4.43 19.80
N HIS A 231 -5.47 5.40 18.93
CA HIS A 231 -5.00 6.70 19.37
C HIS A 231 -6.09 7.40 20.22
N PRO A 232 -5.81 7.84 21.47
CA PRO A 232 -6.85 8.30 22.41
C PRO A 232 -7.75 9.43 21.92
N MET A 233 -7.26 10.29 21.01
CA MET A 233 -8.03 11.41 20.45
C MET A 233 -9.02 11.04 19.33
N ILE A 234 -8.91 9.82 18.79
CA ILE A 234 -9.70 9.37 17.63
C ILE A 234 -10.22 7.94 17.75
N ALA A 235 -9.98 7.23 18.86
CA ALA A 235 -10.39 5.84 19.03
C ALA A 235 -11.91 5.62 18.87
N ASP A 236 -12.72 6.64 19.13
CA ASP A 236 -14.18 6.67 18.98
C ASP A 236 -14.66 7.19 17.62
N ARG A 237 -13.73 7.53 16.71
CA ARG A 237 -13.99 8.09 15.38
C ARG A 237 -12.93 7.65 14.35
N SER A 238 -12.36 6.47 14.54
CA SER A 238 -11.43 5.87 13.60
C SER A 238 -11.82 4.43 13.34
N VAL A 239 -11.54 3.98 12.11
CA VAL A 239 -11.77 2.61 11.67
C VAL A 239 -10.58 2.18 10.83
N LYS A 240 -10.07 0.97 11.03
CA LYS A 240 -8.99 0.44 10.19
C LYS A 240 -9.53 0.19 8.80
N GLY A 241 -8.79 0.52 7.77
CA GLY A 241 -9.14 0.19 6.39
C GLY A 241 -7.91 -0.10 5.57
N GLU A 242 -8.13 -0.56 4.35
CA GLU A 242 -7.04 -0.82 3.41
C GLU A 242 -7.39 -0.37 1.99
N VAL A 243 -6.36 -0.10 1.20
CA VAL A 243 -6.51 0.38 -0.17
C VAL A 243 -7.22 -0.66 -1.04
N GLY A 244 -8.30 -0.24 -1.70
CA GLY A 244 -9.16 -1.09 -2.51
C GLY A 244 -10.28 -1.76 -1.73
N GLY A 245 -10.32 -1.60 -0.41
CA GLY A 245 -11.45 -2.00 0.42
C GLY A 245 -12.58 -0.98 0.38
N ALA A 246 -13.44 -1.02 1.38
CA ALA A 246 -14.57 -0.11 1.50
C ALA A 246 -14.90 0.23 2.96
N LEU A 247 -15.53 1.39 3.16
CA LEU A 247 -16.30 1.71 4.35
C LEU A 247 -17.77 1.47 4.04
N VAL A 248 -18.41 0.64 4.86
CA VAL A 248 -19.83 0.30 4.77
C VAL A 248 -20.53 1.01 5.92
N VAL A 249 -21.52 1.83 5.59
CA VAL A 249 -22.40 2.49 6.56
C VAL A 249 -23.65 1.63 6.72
N ALA A 250 -24.05 1.38 7.97
CA ALA A 250 -25.21 0.58 8.30
C ALA A 250 -26.06 1.25 9.40
N LEU A 251 -27.33 0.86 9.48
CA LEU A 251 -28.13 1.15 10.66
C LEU A 251 -27.63 0.30 11.84
N PRO A 252 -27.81 0.75 13.10
CA PRO A 252 -27.39 -0.01 14.29
C PRO A 252 -27.96 -1.43 14.29
N GLY A 253 -27.07 -2.43 14.16
CA GLY A 253 -27.46 -3.84 14.06
C GLY A 253 -28.35 -4.20 12.85
N GLY A 254 -28.48 -3.29 11.88
CA GLY A 254 -29.34 -3.38 10.72
C GLY A 254 -28.59 -3.59 9.40
N PRO A 255 -29.27 -3.40 8.26
CA PRO A 255 -28.66 -3.56 6.94
C PRO A 255 -27.68 -2.41 6.60
N LYS A 256 -26.84 -2.66 5.58
CA LYS A 256 -26.10 -1.61 4.87
C LYS A 256 -27.09 -0.57 4.36
N VAL A 257 -26.68 0.70 4.41
CA VAL A 257 -27.41 1.83 3.84
C VAL A 257 -26.61 2.56 2.77
N GLN A 258 -25.28 2.55 2.85
CA GLN A 258 -24.38 3.20 1.89
C GLN A 258 -22.97 2.61 2.00
N MET A 259 -22.15 2.84 0.97
CA MET A 259 -20.75 2.42 0.94
C MET A 259 -19.86 3.43 0.22
N ILE A 260 -18.61 3.56 0.66
CA ILE A 260 -17.58 4.30 -0.07
C ILE A 260 -16.28 3.52 -0.12
N ARG A 261 -15.63 3.47 -1.27
CA ARG A 261 -14.34 2.79 -1.43
C ARG A 261 -13.26 3.43 -0.58
N VAL A 262 -12.27 2.66 -0.15
CA VAL A 262 -11.06 3.16 0.52
C VAL A 262 -9.90 3.17 -0.48
N ALA A 263 -9.22 4.30 -0.64
CA ALA A 263 -8.05 4.40 -1.52
C ALA A 263 -7.01 5.39 -1.01
N GLY A 264 -6.08 5.78 -1.88
CA GLY A 264 -5.04 6.75 -1.56
C GLY A 264 -5.58 8.17 -1.35
N PRO A 265 -4.68 9.17 -1.29
CA PRO A 265 -5.05 10.56 -1.09
C PRO A 265 -6.00 11.12 -2.15
N ARG A 266 -7.14 11.69 -1.75
CA ARG A 266 -8.01 12.49 -2.64
C ARG A 266 -7.33 13.79 -3.09
N ALA A 267 -6.48 14.35 -2.24
CA ALA A 267 -5.72 15.57 -2.50
C ALA A 267 -4.21 15.28 -2.51
N SER A 268 -3.59 15.41 -3.69
CA SER A 268 -2.15 15.32 -3.88
C SER A 268 -1.69 16.21 -5.05
N PRO A 269 -0.40 16.53 -5.17
CA PRO A 269 0.15 17.23 -6.34
C PRO A 269 -0.08 16.51 -7.68
N LEU A 270 -0.33 15.19 -7.65
CA LEU A 270 -0.61 14.37 -8.84
C LEU A 270 -2.13 14.24 -9.12
N GLY A 271 -2.99 14.88 -8.31
CA GLY A 271 -4.44 14.68 -8.32
C GLY A 271 -4.90 13.57 -7.35
N PRO A 272 -6.18 13.18 -7.40
CA PRO A 272 -6.70 12.08 -6.60
C PRO A 272 -6.01 10.75 -6.96
N LEU A 273 -5.46 10.08 -5.96
CA LEU A 273 -4.83 8.78 -6.10
C LEU A 273 -5.84 7.71 -5.68
N GLY A 274 -6.25 6.88 -6.64
CA GLY A 274 -7.07 5.70 -6.38
C GLY A 274 -6.24 4.57 -5.79
N ARG A 275 -6.32 3.39 -6.40
CA ARG A 275 -5.53 2.21 -6.01
C ARG A 275 -4.39 1.99 -6.99
N THR A 276 -3.16 2.18 -6.53
CA THR A 276 -1.97 1.75 -7.25
C THR A 276 -1.56 0.37 -6.73
N ARG A 277 -1.64 -0.64 -7.58
CA ARG A 277 -1.14 -1.97 -7.25
C ARG A 277 0.24 -2.18 -7.85
N ALA A 278 1.23 -2.44 -7.01
CA ALA A 278 2.53 -2.95 -7.43
C ALA A 278 2.54 -4.47 -7.28
N ARG A 279 3.13 -5.19 -8.24
CA ARG A 279 3.36 -6.63 -8.09
C ARG A 279 4.69 -6.82 -7.38
N LEU A 280 4.69 -7.56 -6.29
CA LEU A 280 5.89 -7.90 -5.53
C LEU A 280 6.24 -9.37 -5.76
N ARG A 281 7.50 -9.64 -6.10
CA ARG A 281 8.09 -10.98 -6.13
C ARG A 281 9.23 -11.04 -5.14
N ILE A 282 9.19 -12.00 -4.22
CA ILE A 282 10.22 -12.19 -3.21
C ILE A 282 11.02 -13.46 -3.52
N VAL A 283 12.32 -13.30 -3.68
CA VAL A 283 13.27 -14.40 -3.92
C VAL A 283 14.08 -14.61 -2.63
N MET A 284 13.82 -15.71 -1.95
CA MET A 284 14.48 -16.12 -0.71
C MET A 284 15.70 -16.98 -1.06
N VAL A 285 16.89 -16.40 -0.96
CA VAL A 285 18.14 -17.07 -1.33
C VAL A 285 18.71 -17.79 -0.11
N ARG A 286 18.82 -19.12 -0.20
CA ARG A 286 19.46 -19.95 0.83
C ARG A 286 20.95 -19.60 0.93
N PRO A 287 21.61 -19.74 2.09
CA PRO A 287 23.04 -19.48 2.23
C PRO A 287 23.90 -20.43 1.38
N ARG A 288 23.44 -21.67 1.22
CA ARG A 288 24.09 -22.72 0.45
C ARG A 288 23.05 -23.62 -0.20
N ALA A 289 23.46 -24.38 -1.22
CA ALA A 289 22.56 -25.29 -1.91
C ALA A 289 21.91 -26.30 -0.95
N GLY A 290 20.58 -26.40 -0.99
CA GLY A 290 19.77 -27.24 -0.09
C GLY A 290 19.80 -26.84 1.38
N GLY A 291 20.31 -25.65 1.72
CA GLY A 291 20.32 -25.10 3.08
C GLY A 291 18.95 -24.60 3.54
N PRO A 292 18.81 -24.15 4.81
CA PRO A 292 17.58 -23.49 5.27
C PRO A 292 17.39 -22.14 4.55
N PRO A 293 16.16 -21.58 4.54
CA PRO A 293 15.94 -20.22 4.03
C PRO A 293 16.69 -19.17 4.88
N PRO A 294 16.85 -17.93 4.37
CA PRO A 294 17.62 -16.89 5.06
C PRO A 294 17.05 -16.52 6.44
N MET A 295 15.76 -16.81 6.69
CA MET A 295 15.06 -16.51 7.94
C MET A 295 13.95 -17.53 8.22
N GLY A 296 13.29 -17.45 9.38
CA GLY A 296 12.13 -18.30 9.69
C GLY A 296 12.44 -19.77 10.02
N GLY A 297 13.68 -20.23 9.85
CA GLY A 297 14.13 -21.58 10.19
C GLY A 297 13.83 -22.62 9.11
N ASP A 298 12.61 -22.61 8.57
CA ASP A 298 12.17 -23.42 7.44
C ASP A 298 11.35 -22.56 6.43
N ASP A 299 11.00 -23.14 5.28
CA ASP A 299 10.33 -22.43 4.19
C ASP A 299 8.93 -21.92 4.61
N ALA A 300 8.23 -22.66 5.47
CA ALA A 300 6.91 -22.26 5.95
C ALA A 300 7.00 -21.05 6.89
N GLY A 301 7.95 -21.06 7.82
CA GLY A 301 8.25 -19.95 8.71
C GLY A 301 8.74 -18.71 7.95
N ALA A 302 9.60 -18.90 6.94
CA ALA A 302 10.05 -17.81 6.09
C ALA A 302 8.89 -17.18 5.28
N LEU A 303 8.02 -18.00 4.70
CA LEU A 303 6.84 -17.55 3.98
C LEU A 303 5.87 -16.78 4.90
N ALA A 304 5.64 -17.28 6.11
CA ALA A 304 4.79 -16.60 7.08
C ALA A 304 5.33 -15.21 7.44
N ILE A 305 6.65 -15.08 7.64
CA ILE A 305 7.24 -13.78 7.93
C ILE A 305 7.18 -12.85 6.70
N ALA A 306 7.47 -13.35 5.50
CA ALA A 306 7.38 -12.57 4.27
C ALA A 306 5.98 -11.97 4.07
N ARG A 307 4.94 -12.77 4.29
CA ARG A 307 3.54 -12.32 4.24
C ARG A 307 3.24 -11.25 5.28
N ALA A 308 3.70 -11.45 6.52
CA ALA A 308 3.50 -10.47 7.58
C ALA A 308 4.24 -9.14 7.32
N GLU A 309 5.43 -9.17 6.71
CA GLU A 309 6.13 -7.94 6.30
C GLU A 309 5.41 -7.22 5.16
N VAL A 310 4.87 -7.96 4.18
CA VAL A 310 4.08 -7.35 3.09
C VAL A 310 2.77 -6.76 3.61
N GLU A 311 2.13 -7.39 4.58
CA GLU A 311 0.96 -6.85 5.27
C GLU A 311 1.30 -5.52 5.97
N ARG A 312 2.40 -5.47 6.73
CA ARG A 312 2.91 -4.21 7.31
C ARG A 312 3.23 -3.16 6.26
N ALA A 313 3.84 -3.57 5.16
CA ALA A 313 4.16 -2.66 4.06
C ALA A 313 2.89 -2.11 3.41
N ASN A 314 1.85 -2.93 3.21
CA ASN A 314 0.55 -2.49 2.70
C ASN A 314 -0.10 -1.47 3.63
N ALA A 315 0.00 -1.65 4.95
CA ALA A 315 -0.49 -0.66 5.91
C ALA A 315 0.28 0.67 5.77
N LEU A 316 1.61 0.62 5.78
CA LEU A 316 2.45 1.82 5.71
C LEU A 316 2.28 2.59 4.39
N TRP A 317 2.33 1.88 3.26
CA TRP A 317 2.23 2.49 1.93
C TRP A 317 0.80 2.74 1.48
N GLY A 318 -0.19 2.17 2.19
CA GLY A 318 -1.60 2.36 1.92
C GLY A 318 -2.03 3.82 2.01
N ALA A 319 -1.46 4.58 2.94
CA ALA A 319 -1.68 6.01 3.06
C ALA A 319 -1.25 6.81 1.81
N CYS A 320 -0.38 6.23 0.97
CA CYS A 320 0.02 6.76 -0.34
C CYS A 320 -0.81 6.19 -1.50
N GLY A 321 -1.81 5.35 -1.24
CA GLY A 321 -2.60 4.64 -2.25
C GLY A 321 -1.88 3.46 -2.91
N VAL A 322 -0.80 2.97 -2.30
CA VAL A 322 0.00 1.86 -2.84
C VAL A 322 -0.31 0.58 -2.06
N SER A 323 -0.53 -0.51 -2.79
CA SER A 323 -0.74 -1.86 -2.23
C SER A 323 0.00 -2.89 -3.07
N PHE A 324 0.55 -3.91 -2.41
CA PHE A 324 1.15 -5.10 -3.00
C PHE A 324 0.13 -6.24 -3.19
N GLY A 325 -1.12 -6.01 -2.80
CA GLY A 325 -2.21 -6.98 -2.82
C GLY A 325 -2.24 -7.90 -1.59
N PRO A 326 -3.16 -8.88 -1.58
CA PRO A 326 -3.32 -9.80 -0.47
C PRO A 326 -2.04 -10.60 -0.19
N PRO A 327 -1.56 -10.70 1.06
CA PRO A 327 -0.35 -11.45 1.40
C PRO A 327 -0.41 -12.93 0.98
N GLU A 328 -1.58 -13.55 0.97
CA GLU A 328 -1.78 -14.94 0.53
C GLU A 328 -1.45 -15.14 -0.96
N ALA A 329 -1.63 -14.10 -1.78
CA ALA A 329 -1.34 -14.09 -3.21
C ALA A 329 0.10 -13.63 -3.55
N LEU A 330 0.94 -13.44 -2.53
CA LEU A 330 2.33 -13.02 -2.71
C LEU A 330 3.16 -14.09 -3.43
N ASP A 331 3.92 -13.67 -4.42
CA ASP A 331 4.85 -14.52 -5.18
C ASP A 331 6.17 -14.65 -4.40
N VAL A 332 6.33 -15.76 -3.66
CA VAL A 332 7.54 -16.05 -2.88
C VAL A 332 8.17 -17.34 -3.40
N THR A 333 9.46 -17.26 -3.75
CA THR A 333 10.24 -18.40 -4.23
C THR A 333 11.46 -18.64 -3.36
N PHE A 334 11.79 -19.90 -3.12
CA PHE A 334 13.00 -20.31 -2.40
C PHE A 334 14.00 -20.87 -3.38
N VAL A 335 15.20 -20.30 -3.41
CA VAL A 335 16.23 -20.65 -4.38
C VAL A 335 17.56 -20.91 -3.68
N ASP A 336 18.35 -21.80 -4.27
CA ASP A 336 19.76 -21.92 -3.92
C ASP A 336 20.55 -20.73 -4.49
N PRO A 337 21.74 -20.41 -3.92
CA PRO A 337 22.65 -19.47 -4.56
C PRO A 337 22.91 -19.87 -6.03
N PRO A 338 22.83 -18.93 -6.98
CA PRO A 338 23.08 -19.26 -8.37
C PRO A 338 24.53 -19.71 -8.53
N ARG A 339 24.73 -20.78 -9.33
CA ARG A 339 26.08 -21.16 -9.75
C ARG A 339 26.76 -20.01 -10.49
N PRO A 340 28.09 -19.93 -10.51
CA PRO A 340 28.78 -18.86 -11.22
C PRO A 340 28.38 -18.86 -12.69
N HIS A 341 27.87 -17.74 -13.20
CA HIS A 341 27.23 -17.65 -14.53
C HIS A 341 27.46 -16.29 -15.21
N LEU A 342 28.24 -15.43 -14.55
CA LEU A 342 28.57 -14.08 -14.97
C LEU A 342 30.08 -13.92 -14.98
N LEU A 343 30.62 -13.30 -16.02
CA LEU A 343 32.02 -12.89 -16.10
C LEU A 343 32.08 -11.37 -16.20
N ALA A 344 32.68 -10.71 -15.22
CA ALA A 344 32.88 -9.25 -15.22
C ALA A 344 34.24 -8.91 -15.81
N ILE A 345 34.25 -8.12 -16.89
CA ILE A 345 35.46 -7.61 -17.53
C ILE A 345 35.79 -6.23 -16.96
N GLY A 346 37.04 -6.05 -16.54
CA GLY A 346 37.54 -4.84 -15.90
C GLY A 346 37.15 -4.72 -14.42
N CYS A 347 36.83 -5.82 -13.74
CA CYS A 347 36.23 -5.88 -12.40
C CYS A 347 36.94 -5.08 -11.29
N ASP A 348 38.22 -4.72 -11.44
CA ASP A 348 38.93 -3.88 -10.47
C ASP A 348 38.81 -2.38 -10.81
N HIS A 349 39.48 -1.94 -11.87
CA HIS A 349 39.65 -0.51 -12.19
C HIS A 349 39.23 -0.15 -13.62
N GLY A 350 38.65 -1.10 -14.37
CA GLY A 350 38.24 -0.86 -15.75
C GLY A 350 39.38 -0.41 -16.67
N LEU A 351 40.63 -0.83 -16.41
CA LEU A 351 41.78 -0.45 -17.23
C LEU A 351 41.67 -1.06 -18.64
N PRO A 352 42.08 -0.33 -19.70
CA PRO A 352 42.20 -0.90 -21.03
C PRO A 352 43.23 -2.03 -21.08
N ALA A 353 43.03 -2.98 -21.99
CA ALA A 353 43.92 -4.10 -22.24
C ALA A 353 45.31 -3.68 -22.72
N SER A 354 46.33 -4.45 -22.36
CA SER A 354 47.68 -4.38 -22.89
C SER A 354 47.89 -5.32 -24.08
N GLY A 355 46.94 -6.25 -24.28
CA GLY A 355 47.00 -7.35 -25.22
C GLY A 355 47.11 -8.67 -24.47
N GLY A 356 46.39 -9.70 -24.92
CA GLY A 356 46.38 -11.00 -24.25
C GLY A 356 45.15 -11.82 -24.62
N ALA A 357 44.71 -12.69 -23.71
CA ALA A 357 43.49 -13.46 -23.87
C ALA A 357 42.73 -13.60 -22.55
N ILE A 358 41.41 -13.68 -22.66
CA ILE A 358 40.52 -14.13 -21.57
C ILE A 358 40.14 -15.59 -21.85
N ARG A 359 40.25 -16.44 -20.82
CA ARG A 359 40.07 -17.88 -20.92
C ARG A 359 39.10 -18.36 -19.84
N VAL A 360 38.01 -19.01 -20.22
CA VAL A 360 36.98 -19.53 -19.31
C VAL A 360 36.52 -20.91 -19.77
N ARG A 361 35.95 -21.69 -18.85
CA ARG A 361 35.12 -22.84 -19.21
C ARG A 361 33.65 -22.46 -19.08
N VAL A 362 32.85 -22.73 -20.11
CA VAL A 362 31.39 -22.54 -20.07
C VAL A 362 30.72 -23.92 -20.18
N ASP A 363 30.05 -24.35 -19.12
CA ASP A 363 29.54 -25.72 -18.97
C ASP A 363 30.58 -26.77 -19.39
N GLY A 364 31.81 -26.62 -18.90
CA GLY A 364 32.95 -27.49 -19.21
C GLY A 364 33.65 -27.25 -20.55
N HIS A 365 33.12 -26.40 -21.44
CA HIS A 365 33.75 -26.09 -22.74
C HIS A 365 34.79 -24.99 -22.59
N GLU A 366 36.04 -25.27 -22.95
CA GLU A 366 37.12 -24.27 -22.98
C GLU A 366 36.85 -23.22 -24.07
N VAL A 367 36.77 -21.96 -23.65
CA VAL A 367 36.59 -20.80 -24.53
C VAL A 367 37.74 -19.84 -24.29
N THR A 368 38.42 -19.44 -25.37
CA THR A 368 39.50 -18.45 -25.33
C THR A 368 39.17 -17.32 -26.29
N ALA A 369 39.23 -16.08 -25.79
CA ALA A 369 39.04 -14.88 -26.58
C ALA A 369 40.31 -14.05 -26.58
N ALA A 370 40.87 -13.79 -27.77
CA ALA A 370 41.99 -12.88 -27.93
C ALA A 370 41.53 -11.43 -27.72
N ILE A 371 42.27 -10.67 -26.91
CA ILE A 371 41.96 -9.27 -26.59
C ILE A 371 43.02 -8.38 -27.24
N ALA A 372 42.54 -7.43 -28.04
CA ALA A 372 43.40 -6.46 -28.70
C ALA A 372 44.00 -5.47 -27.68
N PRO A 373 45.26 -5.03 -27.88
CA PRO A 373 45.82 -3.93 -27.10
C PRO A 373 44.93 -2.68 -27.15
N ARG A 374 44.85 -1.98 -26.02
CA ARG A 374 44.02 -0.79 -25.76
C ARG A 374 42.50 -1.03 -25.82
N ALA A 375 42.03 -2.28 -25.94
CA ALA A 375 40.61 -2.58 -25.85
C ALA A 375 40.08 -2.17 -24.47
N ARG A 376 39.01 -1.38 -24.45
CA ARG A 376 38.28 -1.06 -23.23
C ARG A 376 37.47 -2.28 -22.75
N PRO A 377 37.03 -2.32 -21.48
CA PRO A 377 36.26 -3.44 -20.94
C PRO A 377 35.05 -3.85 -21.81
N ASP A 378 34.32 -2.90 -22.37
CA ASP A 378 33.16 -3.16 -23.24
C ASP A 378 33.55 -3.82 -24.57
N ALA A 379 34.66 -3.37 -25.19
CA ALA A 379 35.18 -3.95 -26.42
C ALA A 379 35.75 -5.36 -26.17
N ALA A 380 36.46 -5.56 -25.05
CA ALA A 380 36.95 -6.87 -24.65
C ALA A 380 35.79 -7.83 -24.34
N ALA A 381 34.75 -7.37 -23.64
CA ALA A 381 33.54 -8.15 -23.37
C ALA A 381 32.82 -8.57 -24.65
N ARG A 382 32.78 -7.73 -25.70
CA ARG A 382 32.26 -8.11 -27.02
C ARG A 382 33.08 -9.22 -27.68
N ALA A 383 34.41 -9.19 -27.57
CA ALA A 383 35.26 -10.27 -28.07
C ALA A 383 35.02 -11.59 -27.32
N VAL A 384 34.90 -11.52 -25.99
CA VAL A 384 34.56 -12.69 -25.15
C VAL A 384 33.18 -13.22 -25.50
N ALA A 385 32.17 -12.35 -25.64
CA ALA A 385 30.83 -12.73 -26.02
C ALA A 385 30.77 -13.42 -27.38
N ALA A 386 31.53 -12.93 -28.37
CA ALA A 386 31.63 -13.57 -29.68
C ALA A 386 32.25 -14.97 -29.59
N ALA A 387 33.31 -15.15 -28.79
CA ALA A 387 33.94 -16.46 -28.59
C ALA A 387 33.00 -17.45 -27.88
N ILE A 388 32.30 -17.01 -26.84
CA ILE A 388 31.31 -17.83 -26.13
C ILE A 388 30.11 -18.15 -27.03
N GLY A 389 29.67 -17.19 -27.85
CA GLY A 389 28.62 -17.39 -28.84
C GLY A 389 29.00 -18.41 -29.91
N ALA A 390 30.26 -18.39 -30.38
CA ALA A 390 30.78 -19.38 -31.31
C ALA A 390 30.83 -20.80 -30.71
N ALA A 391 30.92 -20.91 -29.37
CA ALA A 391 30.80 -22.17 -28.64
C ALA A 391 29.34 -22.62 -28.42
N GLY A 392 28.35 -21.92 -28.98
CA GLY A 392 26.94 -22.33 -28.98
C GLY A 392 26.09 -21.78 -27.83
N PHE A 393 26.61 -20.84 -27.04
CA PHE A 393 25.88 -20.24 -25.93
C PHE A 393 25.25 -18.89 -26.32
N SER A 394 24.18 -18.51 -25.60
CA SER A 394 23.61 -17.17 -25.70
C SER A 394 24.29 -16.25 -24.71
N VAL A 395 24.67 -15.04 -25.15
CA VAL A 395 25.37 -14.07 -24.31
C VAL A 395 24.61 -12.75 -24.25
N ARG A 396 24.44 -12.20 -23.04
CA ARG A 396 23.94 -10.84 -22.81
C ARG A 396 25.03 -10.00 -22.18
N LEU A 397 25.35 -8.87 -22.81
CA LEU A 397 26.26 -7.88 -22.25
C LEU A 397 25.50 -6.85 -21.42
N SER A 398 26.12 -6.39 -20.35
CA SER A 398 25.60 -5.32 -19.51
C SER A 398 26.75 -4.44 -19.07
N ASP A 399 26.78 -3.22 -19.59
CA ASP A 399 27.75 -2.21 -19.19
C ASP A 399 27.35 -1.64 -17.83
N ASN A 400 28.35 -1.44 -16.97
CA ASN A 400 28.22 -0.92 -15.63
C ASN A 400 29.01 0.39 -15.56
N PRO A 401 28.54 1.39 -14.79
CA PRO A 401 29.26 2.65 -14.63
C PRO A 401 30.64 2.45 -13.97
N ALA A 402 31.52 3.44 -14.13
CA ALA A 402 32.82 3.43 -13.46
C ALA A 402 32.64 3.61 -11.94
N ILE A 403 33.42 2.86 -11.17
CA ILE A 403 33.57 3.08 -9.72
C ILE A 403 34.41 4.34 -9.48
N GLY A 404 34.41 4.87 -8.26
CA GLY A 404 35.06 6.15 -7.92
C GLY A 404 36.56 6.22 -8.25
N ALA A 405 37.27 5.08 -8.22
CA ALA A 405 38.69 4.98 -8.59
C ALA A 405 38.93 4.31 -9.96
N GLY A 406 37.87 4.02 -10.72
CA GLY A 406 37.95 3.31 -11.99
C GLY A 406 38.31 4.23 -13.15
N ALA A 407 39.17 3.76 -14.07
CA ALA A 407 39.47 4.44 -15.32
C ALA A 407 38.27 4.39 -16.29
N HIS A 408 37.59 3.24 -16.34
CA HIS A 408 36.36 3.03 -17.10
C HIS A 408 35.36 2.16 -16.32
N GLY A 409 34.15 2.02 -16.86
CA GLY A 409 33.16 1.08 -16.38
C GLY A 409 33.58 -0.38 -16.58
N THR A 410 32.85 -1.28 -15.92
CA THR A 410 32.99 -2.72 -16.12
C THR A 410 31.91 -3.22 -17.06
N THR A 411 32.13 -4.33 -17.75
CA THR A 411 31.09 -4.95 -18.59
C THR A 411 30.91 -6.39 -18.15
N ASP A 412 29.69 -6.74 -17.76
CA ASP A 412 29.34 -8.10 -17.40
C ASP A 412 28.91 -8.88 -18.63
N VAL A 413 29.42 -10.11 -18.73
CA VAL A 413 29.11 -11.11 -19.75
C VAL A 413 28.26 -12.18 -19.08
N LEU A 414 26.94 -12.10 -19.27
CA LEU A 414 25.96 -13.06 -18.75
C LEU A 414 25.77 -14.18 -19.77
N VAL A 415 25.98 -15.44 -19.37
CA VAL A 415 25.97 -16.58 -20.29
C VAL A 415 24.80 -17.52 -20.00
N ARG A 416 24.07 -17.89 -21.05
CA ARG A 416 22.91 -18.78 -21.01
C ARG A 416 23.07 -19.92 -22.00
N ARG A 417 22.56 -21.09 -21.63
CA ARG A 417 22.39 -22.24 -22.54
C ARG A 417 21.35 -21.92 -23.61
N PRO A 418 21.37 -22.63 -24.75
CA PRO A 418 20.21 -22.70 -25.63
C PRO A 418 18.96 -23.07 -24.83
N GLY A 419 17.90 -22.25 -24.93
CA GLY A 419 16.68 -22.38 -24.11
C GLY A 419 16.61 -21.47 -22.89
N GLY A 420 17.64 -20.66 -22.62
CA GLY A 420 17.57 -19.52 -21.69
C GLY A 420 17.99 -19.81 -20.24
N ALA A 421 18.27 -21.07 -19.87
CA ALA A 421 18.83 -21.38 -18.55
C ALA A 421 20.25 -20.81 -18.38
N LEU A 422 20.64 -20.42 -17.15
CA LEU A 422 22.00 -19.94 -16.87
C LEU A 422 23.03 -21.05 -17.12
N ALA A 423 24.11 -20.72 -17.84
CA ALA A 423 25.26 -21.60 -18.04
C ALA A 423 26.26 -21.39 -16.90
N THR A 424 26.98 -22.44 -16.50
CA THR A 424 28.03 -22.31 -15.48
C THR A 424 29.33 -21.82 -16.11
N ILE A 425 29.92 -20.78 -15.55
CA ILE A 425 31.23 -20.26 -15.93
C ILE A 425 32.24 -20.67 -14.87
N GLU A 426 33.34 -21.28 -15.30
CA GLU A 426 34.41 -21.73 -14.42
C GLU A 426 35.75 -21.18 -14.92
N PRO A 427 36.78 -21.13 -14.05
CA PRO A 427 38.14 -20.87 -14.49
C PRO A 427 38.61 -21.88 -15.55
N PRO A 428 39.59 -21.50 -16.40
CA PRO A 428 40.18 -22.44 -17.36
C PRO A 428 40.83 -23.61 -16.61
N ALA A 429 40.88 -24.79 -17.23
CA ALA A 429 41.46 -25.99 -16.60
C ALA A 429 42.94 -25.80 -16.22
N ALA A 430 43.66 -24.92 -16.93
CA ALA A 430 45.04 -24.55 -16.62
C ALA A 430 45.36 -23.10 -17.02
N GLY A 431 46.16 -22.44 -16.19
CA GLY A 431 46.59 -21.05 -16.39
C GLY A 431 45.64 -20.03 -15.75
N ALA A 432 45.90 -18.75 -16.00
CA ALA A 432 45.10 -17.65 -15.48
C ALA A 432 43.85 -17.37 -16.33
N LEU A 433 42.81 -16.83 -15.70
CA LEU A 433 41.58 -16.35 -16.33
C LEU A 433 41.84 -15.23 -17.36
N SER A 434 42.76 -14.31 -17.04
CA SER A 434 43.29 -13.30 -17.96
C SER A 434 44.80 -13.49 -18.09
N THR A 435 45.31 -13.50 -19.32
CA THR A 435 46.75 -13.41 -19.59
C THR A 435 47.19 -11.97 -19.89
N ASP A 436 46.27 -11.01 -19.87
CA ASP A 436 46.57 -9.59 -20.01
C ASP A 436 47.07 -9.03 -18.67
N ALA A 437 48.16 -8.26 -18.68
CA ALA A 437 48.75 -7.73 -17.45
C ALA A 437 47.95 -6.57 -16.83
N THR A 438 46.98 -6.01 -17.56
CA THR A 438 46.26 -4.78 -17.19
C THR A 438 44.75 -4.96 -17.15
N LEU A 439 44.17 -5.71 -18.08
CA LEU A 439 42.73 -5.99 -18.10
C LEU A 439 42.41 -7.19 -17.21
N THR A 440 41.72 -6.93 -16.11
CA THR A 440 41.27 -7.97 -15.20
C THR A 440 39.92 -8.53 -15.60
N ALA A 441 39.67 -9.79 -15.23
CA ALA A 441 38.39 -10.45 -15.42
C ALA A 441 38.09 -11.25 -14.14
N CYS A 442 36.84 -11.22 -13.71
CA CYS A 442 36.38 -11.89 -12.50
C CYS A 442 35.15 -12.73 -12.82
N ILE A 443 35.10 -13.95 -12.29
CA ILE A 443 33.89 -14.78 -12.36
C ILE A 443 33.00 -14.39 -11.18
N GLY A 444 31.77 -13.98 -11.48
CA GLY A 444 30.75 -13.71 -10.48
C GLY A 444 30.19 -15.01 -9.91
N ALA A 445 30.79 -15.44 -8.80
CA ALA A 445 30.27 -16.48 -7.93
C ALA A 445 29.49 -15.83 -6.79
N VAL A 446 28.39 -16.47 -6.35
CA VAL A 446 27.64 -16.05 -5.18
C VAL A 446 27.91 -17.06 -4.07
N ASP A 447 28.57 -16.60 -3.01
CA ASP A 447 28.88 -17.37 -1.82
C ASP A 447 28.33 -16.62 -0.59
N LEU A 448 27.32 -17.20 0.05
CA LEU A 448 26.62 -16.56 1.16
C LEU A 448 27.03 -17.16 2.51
N ASP A 449 28.09 -17.98 2.56
CA ASP A 449 28.57 -18.58 3.81
C ASP A 449 29.15 -17.51 4.77
N ASP A 450 29.80 -16.47 4.25
CA ASP A 450 30.24 -15.28 5.02
C ASP A 450 29.33 -14.04 4.81
N GLY A 451 28.30 -14.19 3.97
CA GLY A 451 27.32 -13.18 3.61
C GLY A 451 27.61 -12.53 2.26
N LEU A 452 26.61 -11.88 1.66
CA LEU A 452 26.77 -11.25 0.36
C LEU A 452 27.77 -10.09 0.44
N GLN A 453 28.81 -10.08 -0.39
CA GLN A 453 29.73 -8.96 -0.51
C GLN A 453 28.98 -7.74 -1.08
N HIS A 454 28.61 -6.82 -0.19
CA HIS A 454 27.93 -5.59 -0.59
C HIS A 454 28.88 -4.47 -0.99
N PHE A 455 28.36 -3.53 -1.78
CA PHE A 455 29.10 -2.35 -2.19
C PHE A 455 29.50 -1.46 -1.01
N SER A 456 30.56 -0.69 -1.22
CA SER A 456 31.03 0.41 -0.40
C SER A 456 30.74 1.76 -1.06
N ASP A 457 31.16 2.87 -0.46
CA ASP A 457 31.03 4.20 -1.06
C ASP A 457 31.76 4.31 -2.42
N THR A 458 32.81 3.51 -2.66
CA THR A 458 33.59 3.60 -3.90
C THR A 458 32.90 2.96 -5.10
N ASP A 459 32.07 1.96 -4.88
CA ASP A 459 31.49 1.08 -5.89
C ASP A 459 29.96 1.02 -5.82
N ALA A 460 29.33 1.78 -4.92
CA ALA A 460 27.87 1.90 -4.79
C ALA A 460 27.12 2.03 -6.12
N ILE A 461 27.62 2.87 -7.04
CA ILE A 461 26.97 3.13 -8.33
C ILE A 461 27.04 1.91 -9.28
N ALA A 462 28.08 1.09 -9.15
CA ALA A 462 28.29 -0.10 -10.00
C ALA A 462 27.87 -1.42 -9.32
N GLY A 463 27.76 -1.45 -8.00
CA GLY A 463 27.63 -2.69 -7.20
C GLY A 463 28.89 -3.55 -7.25
N THR A 464 28.94 -4.58 -6.41
CA THR A 464 30.00 -5.61 -6.47
C THR A 464 29.71 -6.61 -7.59
N VAL A 465 30.74 -7.37 -8.00
CA VAL A 465 30.56 -8.45 -8.99
C VAL A 465 29.59 -9.51 -8.45
N GLU A 466 29.65 -9.81 -7.15
CA GLU A 466 28.79 -10.80 -6.51
C GLU A 466 27.32 -10.35 -6.47
N GLU A 467 27.04 -9.12 -6.04
CA GLU A 467 25.67 -8.55 -6.04
C GLU A 467 25.06 -8.61 -7.45
N ARG A 468 25.82 -8.16 -8.45
CA ARG A 468 25.35 -8.19 -9.84
C ARG A 468 25.11 -9.61 -10.34
N ALA A 469 25.96 -10.57 -9.97
CA ALA A 469 25.75 -11.98 -10.29
C ALA A 469 24.47 -12.50 -9.66
N LEU A 470 24.23 -12.21 -8.38
CA LEU A 470 22.99 -12.60 -7.69
C LEU A 470 21.76 -12.01 -8.37
N LEU A 471 21.74 -10.70 -8.60
CA LEU A 471 20.58 -10.00 -9.13
C LEU A 471 20.28 -10.37 -10.59
N LYS A 472 21.31 -10.50 -11.42
CA LYS A 472 21.15 -10.85 -12.85
C LYS A 472 20.74 -12.31 -13.05
N ALA A 473 20.89 -13.17 -12.04
CA ALA A 473 20.37 -14.54 -12.07
C ALA A 473 18.84 -14.57 -12.10
N PHE A 474 18.19 -13.63 -11.42
CA PHE A 474 16.73 -13.59 -11.22
C PHE A 474 16.03 -12.48 -12.01
N ASP A 475 16.78 -11.62 -12.70
CA ASP A 475 16.25 -10.58 -13.58
C ASP A 475 15.56 -11.19 -14.83
N ASP A 476 14.23 -11.12 -14.86
CA ASP A 476 13.41 -11.48 -16.02
C ASP A 476 13.09 -10.27 -16.93
N GLY A 477 13.48 -9.07 -16.53
CA GLY A 477 13.27 -7.83 -17.26
C GLY A 477 11.85 -7.27 -17.22
N ASP A 478 10.93 -7.84 -16.43
CA ASP A 478 9.55 -7.37 -16.31
C ASP A 478 9.48 -6.03 -15.54
N PRO A 479 9.12 -4.90 -16.20
CA PRO A 479 9.01 -3.61 -15.53
C PRO A 479 7.73 -3.47 -14.68
N SER A 480 6.84 -4.47 -14.67
CA SER A 480 5.61 -4.46 -13.87
C SER A 480 5.75 -5.10 -12.48
N THR A 481 6.91 -5.72 -12.23
CA THR A 481 7.22 -6.43 -10.98
C THR A 481 8.35 -5.72 -10.23
N VAL A 482 8.18 -5.56 -8.92
CA VAL A 482 9.24 -5.19 -7.98
C VAL A 482 9.84 -6.48 -7.43
N ASP A 483 11.13 -6.68 -7.67
CA ASP A 483 11.85 -7.84 -7.15
C ASP A 483 12.49 -7.50 -5.80
N VAL A 484 12.26 -8.36 -4.82
CA VAL A 484 12.91 -8.30 -3.51
C VAL A 484 13.73 -9.56 -3.33
N VAL A 485 15.05 -9.43 -3.38
CA VAL A 485 15.97 -10.53 -3.13
C VAL A 485 16.39 -10.49 -1.67
N MET A 486 16.10 -11.57 -0.95
CA MET A 486 16.40 -11.70 0.47
C MET A 486 17.57 -12.64 0.67
N VAL A 487 18.59 -12.16 1.37
CA VAL A 487 19.82 -12.90 1.66
C VAL A 487 20.04 -13.04 3.17
N PRO A 488 20.80 -14.05 3.64
CA PRO A 488 20.99 -14.29 5.07
C PRO A 488 21.72 -13.16 5.81
N SER A 489 22.74 -12.59 5.16
CA SER A 489 23.59 -11.53 5.71
C SER A 489 24.38 -10.84 4.59
N PHE A 490 24.95 -9.67 4.91
CA PHE A 490 25.99 -9.03 4.09
C PHE A 490 27.34 -9.27 4.75
N ALA A 491 28.37 -9.55 3.96
CA ALA A 491 29.75 -9.67 4.42
C ALA A 491 30.37 -8.29 4.71
N GLY A 492 31.30 -8.27 5.68
CA GLY A 492 32.09 -7.09 6.02
C GLY A 492 31.38 -6.02 6.87
N GLY A 493 32.15 -5.03 7.33
CA GLY A 493 31.69 -3.89 8.15
C GLY A 493 31.37 -2.64 7.34
N GLY A 494 30.88 -2.79 6.10
CA GLY A 494 30.54 -1.68 5.21
C GLY A 494 29.32 -0.88 5.68
N ARG A 495 28.86 0.07 4.86
CA ARG A 495 27.65 0.87 5.14
C ARG A 495 26.41 -0.03 5.08
N ILE A 496 26.09 -0.62 6.22
CA ILE A 496 24.85 -1.35 6.44
C ILE A 496 23.82 -0.33 6.95
N GLY A 497 23.19 0.40 6.04
CA GLY A 497 22.09 1.32 6.31
C GLY A 497 21.26 1.57 5.05
N GLU A 498 20.07 2.17 5.20
CA GLU A 498 19.19 2.58 4.10
C GLU A 498 19.98 3.43 3.09
N SER A 499 20.35 2.83 1.97
CA SER A 499 21.16 3.47 0.94
C SER A 499 20.33 3.56 -0.34
N PHE A 500 19.72 4.73 -0.55
CA PHE A 500 19.03 5.06 -1.80
C PHE A 500 20.07 5.55 -2.80
N ILE A 501 20.42 4.71 -3.77
CA ILE A 501 21.35 5.09 -4.83
C ILE A 501 20.54 5.54 -6.03
N PHE A 502 20.38 6.86 -6.16
CA PHE A 502 19.80 7.46 -7.35
C PHE A 502 20.91 7.69 -8.38
N ALA A 503 21.04 6.78 -9.34
CA ALA A 503 21.93 6.95 -10.49
C ALA A 503 21.22 6.49 -11.76
N ASP A 504 20.95 7.44 -12.66
CA ASP A 504 20.47 7.13 -14.01
C ASP A 504 21.51 6.23 -14.70
N GLY A 505 21.09 5.03 -15.13
CA GLY A 505 21.96 4.07 -15.82
C GLY A 505 22.88 3.22 -14.93
N GLY A 506 22.63 3.13 -13.62
CA GLY A 506 23.32 2.21 -12.72
C GLY A 506 23.21 0.74 -13.15
N ALA A 507 24.28 -0.04 -12.93
CA ALA A 507 24.34 -1.48 -13.18
C ALA A 507 23.31 -2.29 -12.37
N THR A 508 22.95 -1.73 -11.23
CA THR A 508 21.88 -2.08 -10.32
C THR A 508 20.78 -1.03 -10.50
N PRO A 509 19.76 -1.25 -11.36
CA PRO A 509 18.69 -0.27 -11.54
C PRO A 509 17.95 -0.06 -10.22
N GLU A 510 17.87 1.18 -9.71
CA GLU A 510 17.17 1.63 -8.48
C GLU A 510 17.12 0.57 -7.35
N HIS A 511 18.10 0.61 -6.43
CA HIS A 511 18.19 -0.32 -5.31
C HIS A 511 17.99 0.36 -3.94
N ASP A 512 17.20 -0.29 -3.07
CA ASP A 512 17.10 0.02 -1.64
C ASP A 512 17.67 -1.15 -0.83
N HIS A 513 18.60 -0.86 0.08
CA HIS A 513 19.16 -1.79 1.06
C HIS A 513 18.62 -1.45 2.44
N ARG A 514 17.78 -2.30 3.03
CA ARG A 514 17.30 -2.08 4.41
C ARG A 514 17.97 -3.02 5.41
N GLY A 515 18.56 -2.42 6.44
CA GLY A 515 19.05 -3.13 7.62
C GLY A 515 18.41 -2.55 8.88
N SER A 516 17.69 -3.36 9.65
CA SER A 516 17.17 -2.95 10.97
C SER A 516 18.27 -3.06 12.02
N GLY A 517 18.85 -1.92 12.40
CA GLY A 517 19.83 -1.81 13.48
C GLY A 517 19.14 -1.60 14.83
N GLY A 518 19.12 -2.61 15.70
CA GLY A 518 18.69 -2.47 17.10
C GLY A 518 19.27 -3.60 17.98
N PRO A 519 19.75 -3.30 19.20
CA PRO A 519 20.39 -4.28 20.07
C PRO A 519 19.34 -5.10 20.83
N ALA A 520 18.57 -5.93 20.13
CA ALA A 520 17.73 -6.95 20.77
C ALA A 520 18.45 -8.29 20.69
N ARG A 521 18.91 -8.81 21.83
CA ARG A 521 19.48 -10.16 21.94
C ARG A 521 18.42 -11.19 21.54
N GLY A 522 18.52 -11.73 20.32
CA GLY A 522 17.77 -12.92 19.89
C GLY A 522 17.13 -12.86 18.51
N SER A 523 17.01 -11.70 17.87
CA SER A 523 16.44 -11.59 16.51
C SER A 523 17.53 -11.58 15.44
N ARG A 524 17.51 -12.57 14.52
CA ARG A 524 18.30 -12.50 13.28
C ARG A 524 17.77 -11.33 12.44
N VAL A 525 18.69 -10.49 11.97
CA VAL A 525 18.40 -9.30 11.14
C VAL A 525 17.98 -9.76 9.75
N VAL A 526 16.82 -9.32 9.29
CA VAL A 526 16.32 -9.56 7.92
C VAL A 526 16.86 -8.46 7.03
N ARG A 527 17.42 -8.81 5.86
CA ARG A 527 18.02 -7.85 4.92
C ARG A 527 17.54 -8.14 3.50
N ALA A 528 17.18 -7.09 2.78
CA ALA A 528 16.56 -7.17 1.46
C ALA A 528 17.24 -6.21 0.48
N VAL A 529 17.34 -6.65 -0.77
CA VAL A 529 17.68 -5.82 -1.93
C VAL A 529 16.41 -5.67 -2.77
N ALA A 530 15.87 -4.46 -2.85
CA ALA A 530 14.68 -4.17 -3.66
C ALA A 530 15.07 -3.54 -5.00
N ARG A 531 14.41 -3.93 -6.09
CA ARG A 531 14.61 -3.36 -7.43
C ARG A 531 13.32 -2.80 -8.00
N ALA A 532 13.33 -1.53 -8.38
CA ALA A 532 12.25 -0.89 -9.13
C ALA A 532 12.76 -0.44 -10.52
N ARG A 533 11.88 -0.41 -11.52
CA ARG A 533 12.17 0.25 -12.79
C ARG A 533 11.18 1.39 -13.00
N PRO A 534 11.62 2.63 -13.28
CA PRO A 534 10.70 3.68 -13.64
C PRO A 534 9.99 3.34 -14.95
N ARG A 535 8.66 3.42 -14.95
CA ARG A 535 7.89 3.44 -16.19
C ARG A 535 8.26 4.72 -16.94
N ALA A 536 8.71 4.60 -18.19
CA ALA A 536 8.69 5.72 -19.12
C ALA A 536 7.22 6.17 -19.26
N ALA A 537 6.86 7.26 -18.61
CA ALA A 537 5.53 7.84 -18.70
C ALA A 537 5.28 8.24 -20.16
N ARG A 538 4.54 7.42 -20.90
CA ARG A 538 3.93 7.84 -22.16
C ARG A 538 2.97 8.98 -21.83
N ARG A 539 3.39 10.22 -22.12
CA ARG A 539 2.50 11.39 -22.17
C ARG A 539 1.37 11.06 -23.15
N ALA A 540 0.21 10.68 -22.63
CA ALA A 540 -1.02 10.67 -23.40
C ALA A 540 -1.34 12.13 -23.76
N GLY A 541 -1.22 12.45 -25.06
CA GLY A 541 -1.52 13.77 -25.59
C GLY A 541 -3.02 14.03 -25.61
N ALA A 542 -3.43 15.16 -25.05
CA ALA A 542 -4.66 15.84 -25.41
C ALA A 542 -4.30 17.17 -26.10
N PRO A 543 -4.93 17.55 -27.22
CA PRO A 543 -4.54 18.71 -28.00
C PRO A 543 -5.17 19.98 -27.43
N GLY A 544 -4.47 20.64 -26.49
CA GLY A 544 -4.81 21.99 -26.04
C GLY A 544 -4.12 23.03 -26.90
N ARG A 545 -4.84 23.64 -27.85
CA ARG A 545 -4.41 24.83 -28.60
C ARG A 545 -4.19 26.00 -27.63
N PHE A 546 -2.93 26.31 -27.31
CA PHE A 546 -2.58 27.58 -26.68
C PHE A 546 -2.30 28.60 -27.80
N ARG A 547 -3.19 29.59 -27.92
CA ARG A 547 -3.01 30.76 -28.81
C ARG A 547 -2.07 31.73 -28.11
N ASP A 548 -0.95 32.03 -28.76
CA ASP A 548 -0.13 33.20 -28.48
C ASP A 548 -0.95 34.49 -28.66
N ARG A 549 -0.96 35.33 -27.63
CA ARG A 549 -1.30 36.75 -27.76
C ARG A 549 -0.06 37.57 -27.41
N HIS A 550 0.55 38.11 -28.46
CA HIS A 550 1.39 39.29 -28.38
C HIS A 550 0.58 40.47 -27.84
N ALA A 551 1.19 41.23 -26.92
CA ALA A 551 0.77 42.59 -26.60
C ALA A 551 2.02 43.50 -26.68
N ASP A 552 1.92 44.51 -27.52
CA ASP A 552 2.86 45.59 -27.76
C ASP A 552 2.72 46.67 -26.66
N PRO A 553 3.77 47.42 -26.28
CA PRO A 553 3.72 48.38 -25.18
C PRO A 553 3.61 49.83 -25.66
N ALA A 554 2.73 50.62 -25.02
CA ALA A 554 2.82 52.08 -25.06
C ALA A 554 2.25 52.72 -23.78
N ASP A 555 3.03 53.68 -23.25
CA ASP A 555 2.76 54.65 -22.17
C ASP A 555 2.47 54.11 -20.75
N GLY A 556 3.05 54.62 -19.66
CA GLY A 556 3.83 55.83 -19.45
C GLY A 556 3.53 56.39 -18.04
N ARG A 557 4.57 56.45 -17.19
CA ARG A 557 4.77 57.30 -15.99
C ARG A 557 4.48 56.77 -14.57
N ARG A 558 5.60 56.81 -13.80
CA ARG A 558 5.79 57.23 -12.40
C ARG A 558 5.34 56.27 -11.26
N ARG A 559 6.31 55.66 -10.58
CA ARG A 559 6.97 56.17 -9.35
C ARG A 559 8.03 55.16 -8.91
N GLY A 560 9.22 55.67 -8.57
CA GLY A 560 10.35 54.86 -8.15
C GLY A 560 10.32 54.54 -6.66
N GLN A 561 10.63 53.29 -6.32
CA GLN A 561 11.31 52.90 -5.09
C GLN A 561 12.32 51.80 -5.44
N ARG A 562 13.60 52.13 -5.32
CA ARG A 562 14.72 51.19 -5.45
C ARG A 562 14.91 50.51 -4.09
N LEU A 563 14.58 49.22 -3.99
CA LEU A 563 15.11 48.36 -2.92
C LEU A 563 16.44 47.76 -3.39
N ARG A 564 17.54 48.20 -2.75
CA ARG A 564 18.85 47.54 -2.82
C ARG A 564 18.84 46.40 -1.80
N VAL A 565 18.97 45.15 -2.26
CA VAL A 565 19.33 44.04 -1.38
C VAL A 565 20.85 43.95 -1.33
N ARG A 566 21.41 44.19 -0.13
CA ARG A 566 22.82 43.99 0.20
C ARG A 566 23.08 42.50 0.44
N ALA A 567 24.07 41.93 -0.25
CA ALA A 567 24.66 40.65 0.08
C ALA A 567 25.52 40.77 1.35
N ALA A 568 25.39 39.81 2.26
CA ALA A 568 26.21 39.67 3.47
C ALA A 568 27.49 38.84 3.17
N PRO A 569 28.65 39.17 3.78
CA PRO A 569 29.90 38.45 3.60
C PRO A 569 30.09 37.26 4.58
N PRO A 570 31.01 36.32 4.28
CA PRO A 570 31.22 35.11 5.08
C PRO A 570 32.10 35.36 6.30
N ASP A 571 31.73 34.71 7.41
CA ASP A 571 32.41 34.80 8.70
C ASP A 571 33.64 33.87 8.77
N ARG A 572 34.79 34.45 9.15
CA ARG A 572 36.09 33.77 9.31
C ARG A 572 36.29 33.39 10.78
N ARG A 573 36.18 32.10 11.12
CA ARG A 573 36.62 31.60 12.43
C ARG A 573 38.15 31.50 12.48
N ARG A 574 38.72 32.27 13.42
CA ARG A 574 40.15 32.28 13.79
C ARG A 574 40.54 31.05 14.60
N VAL A 575 41.62 30.42 14.18
CA VAL A 575 42.46 29.50 14.95
C VAL A 575 43.17 30.28 16.07
N ARG A 576 43.14 29.77 17.31
CA ARG A 576 44.03 30.20 18.39
C ARG A 576 44.96 29.05 18.75
N ALA A 577 46.25 29.27 18.50
CA ALA A 577 47.35 28.48 19.04
C ALA A 577 47.46 28.66 20.57
N ARG A 578 47.85 27.59 21.27
CA ARG A 578 48.42 27.66 22.62
C ARG A 578 49.73 26.89 22.65
N ASP A 579 50.74 27.62 23.10
CA ASP A 579 52.13 27.23 23.28
C ASP A 579 52.34 26.46 24.61
N PRO A 580 53.37 25.61 24.75
CA PRO A 580 53.60 24.73 25.88
C PRO A 580 54.52 25.38 26.92
N THR A 581 54.32 25.06 28.20
CA THR A 581 55.37 24.87 29.24
C THR A 581 54.76 25.06 30.65
N LYS A 582 54.84 24.00 31.48
CA LYS A 582 55.39 24.01 32.86
C LYS A 582 54.95 22.77 33.67
N ARG A 583 55.89 21.82 33.70
CA ARG A 583 56.40 20.95 34.78
C ARG A 583 55.79 20.95 36.20
N ARG A 584 55.97 19.74 36.80
CA ARG A 584 55.96 19.27 38.22
C ARG A 584 54.58 18.90 38.75
N GLY A 585 54.33 17.76 39.39
CA GLY A 585 55.07 16.59 39.92
C GLY A 585 53.99 15.69 40.55
N GLY A 586 54.05 14.39 40.79
CA GLY A 586 55.10 13.42 41.09
C GLY A 586 54.53 12.59 42.25
N ALA A 587 54.27 11.29 42.07
CA ALA A 587 54.24 10.27 43.13
C ALA A 587 53.95 8.89 42.51
N ALA A 588 54.86 7.97 42.78
CA ALA A 588 54.79 6.55 42.46
C ALA A 588 53.87 5.80 43.44
N PHE A 589 53.30 4.67 43.03
CA PHE A 589 53.30 3.42 43.81
C PHE A 589 53.00 2.23 42.88
N GLY A 590 53.76 1.16 43.07
CA GLY A 590 53.85 -0.01 42.21
C GLY A 590 52.75 -1.07 42.42
N PRO A 591 52.94 -2.26 41.81
CA PRO A 591 51.89 -3.23 41.54
C PRO A 591 51.80 -4.33 42.61
N THR A 592 50.62 -4.96 42.71
CA THR A 592 50.46 -6.25 43.40
C THR A 592 49.53 -7.19 42.62
N GLU A 593 49.82 -8.46 42.83
CA GLU A 593 49.56 -9.62 42.00
C GLU A 593 48.17 -10.26 42.17
N ARG A 594 47.90 -11.19 41.24
CA ARG A 594 46.90 -12.30 41.16
C ARG A 594 46.70 -13.09 42.49
N PRO A 595 45.74 -14.05 42.64
CA PRO A 595 45.06 -14.94 41.65
C PRO A 595 43.52 -15.09 41.89
N GLY A 596 42.67 -15.72 41.07
CA GLY A 596 42.73 -16.99 40.34
C GLY A 596 42.05 -18.11 41.15
N ALA A 597 40.84 -18.56 40.75
CA ALA A 597 40.21 -19.79 41.25
C ALA A 597 39.20 -20.35 40.23
N ALA A 598 39.04 -21.67 40.25
CA ALA A 598 38.69 -22.53 39.12
C ALA A 598 37.21 -22.95 39.04
N ALA A 599 36.91 -23.58 37.90
CA ALA A 599 35.65 -24.20 37.51
C ALA A 599 35.26 -25.48 38.28
N ARG A 600 33.96 -25.81 38.26
CA ARG A 600 33.31 -27.16 38.24
C ARG A 600 31.79 -26.95 38.13
N ALA A 601 31.09 -27.36 37.06
CA ALA A 601 30.61 -28.71 36.69
C ALA A 601 29.30 -29.18 37.39
N VAL A 602 28.24 -29.31 36.58
CA VAL A 602 27.14 -30.31 36.57
C VAL A 602 26.18 -30.42 37.78
N ALA A 603 24.88 -30.14 37.54
CA ALA A 603 23.76 -31.02 37.92
C ALA A 603 22.43 -30.56 37.25
N ALA A 604 21.64 -31.55 36.80
CA ALA A 604 20.38 -31.39 36.11
C ALA A 604 19.16 -31.72 37.02
N ARG A 605 17.98 -31.23 36.58
CA ARG A 605 16.58 -31.62 36.92
C ARG A 605 15.93 -30.99 38.19
N PRO A 606 14.59 -30.98 38.30
CA PRO A 606 13.59 -30.50 37.33
C PRO A 606 12.45 -29.67 37.99
N ALA A 607 11.62 -29.06 37.13
CA ALA A 607 10.20 -28.72 37.29
C ALA A 607 9.60 -28.48 38.68
N ARG A 608 9.05 -27.26 38.88
CA ARG A 608 7.71 -27.12 39.50
C ARG A 608 7.04 -25.80 39.12
N SER A 609 5.80 -25.97 38.71
CA SER A 609 4.75 -25.00 38.49
C SER A 609 4.56 -24.04 39.67
N ARG A 610 4.26 -22.78 39.36
CA ARG A 610 3.29 -21.94 40.08
C ARG A 610 2.92 -20.72 39.26
N GLU A 611 1.75 -20.83 38.65
CA GLU A 611 0.83 -19.73 38.39
C GLU A 611 0.61 -18.92 39.68
N VAL A 612 0.56 -17.58 39.58
CA VAL A 612 -0.36 -16.66 40.32
C VAL A 612 0.03 -15.19 40.10
N LYS A 613 -0.93 -14.47 39.50
CA LYS A 613 -1.39 -13.08 39.70
C LYS A 613 -0.45 -11.88 39.48
N ARG A 614 -0.82 -11.10 38.45
CA ARG A 614 -1.14 -9.65 38.45
C ARG A 614 -0.46 -8.77 39.52
N ARG A 615 0.28 -7.74 39.06
CA ARG A 615 0.03 -6.32 39.41
C ARG A 615 0.81 -5.35 38.51
N PHE A 616 0.12 -4.25 38.20
CA PHE A 616 0.53 -3.03 37.51
C PHE A 616 1.77 -2.34 38.10
N ALA A 617 2.56 -1.69 37.23
CA ALA A 617 3.16 -0.36 37.40
C ALA A 617 3.65 0.08 36.00
N LEU A 618 2.93 0.99 35.31
CA LEU A 618 3.26 2.42 35.22
C LEU A 618 4.74 2.67 34.94
N TRP A 619 5.09 2.94 33.68
CA TRP A 619 5.91 4.08 33.23
C TRP A 619 5.43 4.46 31.82
#